data_AF-A0A2V5QVC6-F1
#
_entry.id   AF-A0A2V5QVC6-F1
#
_cell.length_a   1.000
_cell.length_b   1.000
_cell.length_c   1.000
_cell.angle_alpha   90.00
_cell.angle_beta   90.00
_cell.angle_gamma   90.00
#
_symmetry.space_group_name_H-M   'P 1'
#
loop_
_entity.id
_entity.type
_entity.pdbx_description
1 polymer ?
#
loop_
_entity_poly.entity_id
_entity_poly.type
_entity_poly.pdbx_seq_one_letter_code
_entity_poly.pdbx_strand_id
1 'polypeptide(L)' 'MLPPATIALTRTAGGTTGPIDESIYTGSADTGSNFRIDNCQYIYNLSASALGVGTYRVDIKISNQVVGSATFQLK' A
#
# COMPACT_ATOMS: atom_id res chain seq x y z
N MET A 1 1.50 -18.85 -11.89
CA MET A 1 1.10 -17.45 -12.11
C MET A 1 0.47 -16.93 -10.83
N LEU A 2 0.87 -15.74 -10.37
CA LEU A 2 0.27 -15.12 -9.19
C LEU A 2 -1.02 -14.38 -9.63
N PRO A 3 -2.13 -14.49 -8.87
CA PRO A 3 -3.35 -13.76 -9.20
C PRO A 3 -3.11 -12.25 -9.09
N PRO A 4 -3.90 -11.42 -9.80
CA PRO A 4 -3.89 -9.99 -9.56
C PRO A 4 -4.23 -9.69 -8.10
N ALA A 5 -3.45 -8.81 -7.49
CA ALA A 5 -3.69 -8.32 -6.14
C ALA A 5 -3.74 -6.79 -6.17
N THR A 6 -4.34 -6.17 -5.15
CA THR A 6 -4.17 -4.74 -4.86
C THR A 6 -3.80 -4.54 -3.39
N ILE A 7 -3.36 -3.33 -3.01
CA ILE A 7 -3.31 -2.93 -1.59
C ILE A 7 -4.49 -2.04 -1.22
N ALA A 8 -4.76 -1.97 0.08
CA ALA A 8 -5.48 -0.85 0.70
C ALA A 8 -4.64 -0.30 1.86
N LEU A 9 -4.44 1.01 1.92
CA LEU A 9 -3.65 1.68 2.94
C LEU A 9 -4.57 2.50 3.84
N THR A 10 -4.41 2.37 5.15
CA THR A 10 -5.16 3.16 6.14
C THR A 10 -4.18 3.76 7.14
N ARG A 11 -4.22 5.09 7.33
CA ARG A 11 -3.52 5.70 8.47
C ARG A 11 -4.33 5.44 9.74
N THR A 12 -3.69 4.83 10.72
CA THR A 12 -4.32 4.48 12.00
C THR A 12 -3.90 5.40 13.13
N ALA A 13 -2.79 6.13 13.01
CA ALA A 13 -2.35 7.12 13.99
C ALA A 13 -1.35 8.16 13.42
N GLY A 14 -1.10 9.24 14.17
CA GLY A 14 -0.04 10.22 13.88
C GLY A 14 -0.41 11.33 12.88
N GLY A 15 -1.69 11.49 12.54
CA GLY A 15 -2.24 12.51 11.65
C GLY A 15 -3.74 12.29 11.44
N THR A 16 -4.30 12.81 10.34
CA THR A 16 -5.67 12.47 9.93
C THR A 16 -5.75 10.98 9.62
N THR A 17 -6.53 10.24 10.41
CA THR A 17 -6.76 8.82 10.22
C THR A 17 -7.78 8.57 9.13
N GLY A 18 -7.71 7.40 8.50
CA GLY A 18 -8.62 7.01 7.44
C GLY A 18 -7.93 6.33 6.27
N PRO A 19 -8.73 5.89 5.28
CA PRO A 19 -8.20 5.32 4.05
C PRO A 19 -7.37 6.37 3.31
N ILE A 20 -6.27 5.91 2.74
CA ILE A 20 -5.38 6.72 1.92
C ILE A 20 -5.63 6.32 0.48
N ASP A 21 -5.94 7.29 -0.38
CA ASP A 21 -5.96 7.05 -1.81
C ASP A 21 -4.52 6.81 -2.27
N GLU A 22 -4.18 5.58 -2.64
CA GLU A 22 -2.80 5.23 -2.95
C GLU A 22 -2.38 5.73 -4.33
N SER A 23 -3.34 6.10 -5.20
CA SER A 23 -3.08 6.61 -6.55
C SER A 23 -2.29 7.92 -6.53
N ILE A 24 -2.50 8.75 -5.50
CA ILE A 24 -1.80 10.03 -5.30
C ILE A 24 -0.43 9.88 -4.61
N TYR A 25 -0.10 8.67 -4.11
CA TYR A 25 1.15 8.37 -3.40
C TYR A 25 2.01 7.33 -4.10
N THR A 26 1.68 6.97 -5.34
CA THR A 26 2.48 6.08 -6.18
C THR A 26 3.83 6.73 -6.48
N GLY A 27 4.92 6.07 -6.07
CA GLY A 27 6.27 6.49 -6.41
C GLY A 27 6.59 6.18 -7.88
N SER A 28 7.47 6.98 -8.49
CA SER A 28 7.93 6.82 -9.88
C SER A 28 8.66 5.51 -10.11
N ALA A 29 7.91 4.44 -10.33
CA ALA A 29 8.36 3.27 -11.07
C ALA A 29 7.22 2.61 -11.85
N ASP A 30 5.96 2.74 -11.43
CA ASP A 30 4.82 2.12 -12.11
C ASP A 30 3.59 3.01 -12.02
N THR A 31 3.02 3.37 -13.16
CA THR A 31 1.74 4.08 -13.23
C THR A 31 0.61 3.19 -12.71
N GLY A 32 0.03 3.54 -11.55
CA GLY A 32 -1.19 2.96 -11.00
C GLY A 32 -1.00 2.03 -9.79
N SER A 33 -2.11 1.61 -9.16
CA SER A 33 -2.13 0.75 -7.95
C SER A 33 -1.73 -0.72 -8.19
N ASN A 34 -1.06 -1.02 -9.31
CA ASN A 34 -0.73 -2.38 -9.72
C ASN A 34 0.63 -2.79 -9.16
N PHE A 35 0.68 -3.94 -8.50
CA PHE A 35 1.93 -4.52 -8.05
C PHE A 35 2.86 -4.84 -9.23
N ARG A 36 4.15 -4.56 -9.07
CA ARG A 36 5.17 -5.29 -9.83
C ARG A 36 5.30 -6.68 -9.24
N ILE A 37 5.22 -7.69 -10.10
CA ILE A 37 5.55 -9.06 -9.71
C ILE A 37 7.01 -9.27 -10.07
N ASP A 38 7.87 -9.41 -9.07
CA ASP A 38 9.28 -9.79 -9.25
C ASP A 38 9.58 -11.00 -8.37
N ASN A 39 10.20 -12.03 -8.95
CA ASN A 39 10.64 -13.22 -8.22
C ASN A 39 9.55 -13.87 -7.29
N CYS A 40 8.30 -13.93 -7.76
CA CYS A 40 7.10 -14.40 -7.03
C CYS A 40 6.70 -13.54 -5.82
N GLN A 41 7.04 -12.26 -5.82
CA GLN A 41 6.66 -11.29 -4.79
C GLN A 41 5.86 -10.15 -5.41
N TYR A 42 4.85 -9.67 -4.68
CA TYR A 42 4.14 -8.45 -5.01
C TYR A 42 4.91 -7.26 -4.42
N ILE A 43 5.39 -6.36 -5.28
CA ILE A 43 6.14 -5.17 -4.89
C ILE A 43 5.26 -3.93 -5.12
N TYR A 44 5.11 -3.12 -4.07
CA TYR A 44 4.39 -1.85 -4.09
C TYR A 44 5.28 -0.73 -3.55
N ASN A 45 5.56 0.28 -4.37
CA ASN A 45 6.35 1.43 -3.99
C ASN A 45 5.43 2.58 -3.56
N LEU A 46 5.57 3.00 -2.31
CA LEU A 46 4.81 4.08 -1.72
C LEU A 46 5.74 5.24 -1.39
N SER A 47 5.35 6.46 -1.78
CA SER A 47 6.10 7.66 -1.43
C SER A 47 5.94 8.00 0.06
N ALA A 48 6.87 7.52 0.89
CA ALA A 48 6.86 7.77 2.34
C ALA A 48 6.93 9.27 2.68
N SER A 49 7.60 10.07 1.85
CA SER A 49 7.67 11.54 2.01
C SER A 49 6.31 12.22 1.84
N ALA A 50 5.44 11.67 0.98
CA ALA A 50 4.11 12.21 0.76
C ALA A 50 3.08 11.68 1.77
N LEU A 51 3.32 10.51 2.38
CA LEU A 51 2.54 10.04 3.52
C LEU A 51 2.79 10.86 4.79
N GLY A 52 4.01 11.31 5.04
CA GLY A 52 4.36 11.96 6.30
C GLY A 52 4.33 11.01 7.51
N VAL A 53 4.70 11.53 8.67
CA VAL A 53 4.81 10.76 9.91
C VAL A 53 3.48 10.14 10.33
N GLY A 54 3.50 8.91 10.84
CA GLY A 54 2.28 8.21 11.26
C GLY A 54 2.41 6.69 11.30
N THR A 55 1.35 6.04 11.76
CA THR A 55 1.20 4.58 11.75
C THR A 55 0.20 4.20 10.66
N TYR A 56 0.57 3.19 9.87
CA TYR A 56 -0.16 2.79 8.68
C TYR A 56 -0.39 1.30 8.68
N ARG A 57 -1.60 0.89 8.32
CA ARG A 57 -1.98 -0.48 8.04
C ARG A 57 -2.10 -0.66 6.53
N VAL A 58 -1.44 -1.68 6.00
CA VAL A 58 -1.55 -2.15 4.62
C VAL A 58 -2.36 -3.44 4.64
N ASP A 59 -3.44 -3.50 3.89
CA ASP A 59 -4.18 -4.74 3.60
C ASP A 59 -3.86 -5.19 2.18
N ILE A 60 -3.56 -6.47 1.99
CA ILE A 60 -3.37 -7.11 0.69
C ILE A 60 -4.70 -7.71 0.27
N LYS A 61 -5.17 -7.34 -0.93
CA LYS A 61 -6.44 -7.81 -1.46
C LYS A 61 -6.24 -8.68 -2.70
N ILE A 62 -6.84 -9.87 -2.71
CA ILE A 62 -6.98 -10.72 -3.91
C ILE A 62 -8.46 -10.90 -4.15
N SER A 63 -8.93 -10.69 -5.38
CA SER A 63 -10.38 -10.71 -5.69
C SER A 63 -11.21 -9.80 -4.78
N ASN A 64 -10.64 -8.64 -4.43
CA ASN A 64 -11.21 -7.64 -3.51
C ASN A 64 -11.41 -8.13 -2.04
N GLN A 65 -10.88 -9.29 -1.67
CA GLN A 65 -10.88 -9.79 -0.29
C GLN A 65 -9.52 -9.61 0.36
N VAL A 66 -9.51 -9.16 1.61
CA VAL A 66 -8.28 -9.05 2.40
C VAL A 66 -7.76 -10.45 2.71
N VAL A 67 -6.60 -10.79 2.15
CA VAL A 67 -5.93 -12.08 2.36
C VAL A 67 -4.74 -11.96 3.32
N GLY A 68 -4.32 -10.75 3.66
CA GLY A 68 -3.23 -10.48 4.59
C GLY A 68 -3.14 -9.00 4.93
N SER A 69 -2.42 -8.68 6.01
CA SER A 69 -2.22 -7.30 6.43
C SER A 69 -0.88 -7.11 7.14
N ALA A 70 -0.29 -5.92 7.02
CA ALA A 70 0.91 -5.51 7.73
C ALA A 70 0.74 -4.11 8.30
N THR A 71 1.49 -3.78 9.36
CA THR A 71 1.51 -2.42 9.93
C THR A 71 2.94 -1.90 9.91
N PHE A 72 3.12 -0.64 9.54
CA PHE A 72 4.41 0.05 9.63
C PHE A 72 4.24 1.45 10.22
N GLN A 73 5.33 2.03 10.69
CA GLN A 73 5.36 3.38 11.24
C GLN A 73 6.42 4.21 10.49
N LEU A 74 6.06 5.45 10.14
CA LEU A 74 6.98 6.48 9.69
C LEU A 74 7.20 7.46 10.84
N LYS A 75 8.47 7.70 11.18
CA LYS A 75 8.91 8.60 12.26
C LYS A 75 9.66 9.78 11.68
#